data_AF-A0A966CDH6-F1
#
_entry.id   AF-A0A966CDH6-F1
#
_cell.length_a   1.000
_cell.length_b   1.000
_cell.length_c   1.000
_cell.angle_alpha   90.00
_cell.angle_beta   90.00
_cell.angle_gamma   90.00
#
_symmetry.space_group_name_H-M   'P 1'
#
loop_
_entity.id
_entity.type
_entity.pdbx_description
1 polymer ?
#
loop_
_entity_poly.entity_id
_entity_poly.type
_entity_poly.pdbx_seq_one_letter_code
_entity_poly.pdbx_strand_id
1 'polypeptide(L)'
;MQQIKISEFTIERIQNREFEKLIPEFYELKEIVENNPWHNNDSVLNHTISLLKELEELIKKPNDKIKVYLDKKINTHSREKLLFLAALLHDIGKKETYKKEKDITECLRHEEVGAIKLKTILPRFDLSEKEREFVIKIVRNHGFFHEILNYPEENPEKKTEEFKGRHPDIFLEIILLSIADMCGSQLKLNNPEEFNFRMNFLNKILS
;
A
#
# COMPACT_ATOMS: atom_id res chain seq x y z
N MET A 1 -11.07 -25.95 4.44
CA MET A 1 -9.70 -25.44 4.22
C MET A 1 -9.27 -24.68 5.45
N GLN A 2 -8.04 -24.87 5.91
CA GLN A 2 -7.46 -24.05 6.98
C GLN A 2 -7.27 -22.62 6.44
N GLN A 3 -7.74 -21.62 7.19
CA GLN A 3 -7.57 -20.22 6.83
C GLN A 3 -6.10 -19.79 6.99
N ILE A 4 -5.62 -18.93 6.10
CA ILE A 4 -4.30 -18.31 6.15
C ILE A 4 -4.30 -17.30 7.30
N LYS A 5 -3.40 -17.50 8.28
CA LYS A 5 -3.30 -16.60 9.43
C LYS A 5 -2.49 -15.35 9.09
N ILE A 6 -3.08 -14.16 9.21
CA ILE A 6 -2.34 -12.92 8.90
C ILE A 6 -1.21 -12.66 9.91
N SER A 7 -1.27 -13.26 11.11
CA SER A 7 -0.22 -13.17 12.12
C SER A 7 1.10 -13.83 11.71
N GLU A 8 1.05 -14.76 10.74
CA GLU A 8 2.21 -15.52 10.28
C GLU A 8 3.08 -14.75 9.30
N PHE A 9 2.54 -13.69 8.67
CA PHE A 9 3.25 -12.88 7.70
C PHE A 9 4.30 -12.01 8.39
N THR A 10 5.56 -12.33 8.14
CA THR A 10 6.73 -11.50 8.46
C THR A 10 7.52 -11.27 7.18
N ILE A 11 8.27 -10.17 7.12
CA ILE A 11 9.10 -9.82 5.95
C ILE A 11 10.07 -10.95 5.61
N GLU A 12 10.71 -11.55 6.62
CA GLU A 12 11.63 -12.68 6.44
C GLU A 12 10.95 -13.86 5.72
N ARG A 13 9.79 -14.31 6.20
CA ARG A 13 9.06 -15.45 5.63
C ARG A 13 8.51 -15.14 4.24
N ILE A 14 8.09 -13.90 4.02
CA ILE A 14 7.68 -13.39 2.70
C ILE A 14 8.84 -13.50 1.70
N GLN A 15 10.02 -13.00 2.08
CA GLN A 15 11.24 -13.06 1.27
C GLN A 15 11.70 -14.49 0.99
N ASN A 16 11.54 -15.40 1.97
CA ASN A 16 11.81 -16.83 1.82
C ASN A 16 10.75 -17.57 0.97
N ARG A 17 9.75 -16.86 0.44
CA ARG A 17 8.68 -17.39 -0.42
C ARG A 17 7.82 -18.47 0.23
N GLU A 18 7.72 -18.47 1.57
CA GLU A 18 6.97 -19.48 2.32
C GLU A 18 5.47 -19.49 2.00
N PHE A 19 4.92 -18.36 1.54
CA PHE A 19 3.50 -18.20 1.25
C PHE A 19 3.15 -18.33 -0.24
N GLU A 20 4.10 -18.74 -1.10
CA GLU A 20 3.88 -18.77 -2.56
C GLU A 20 2.70 -19.63 -2.99
N LYS A 21 2.49 -20.77 -2.33
CA LYS A 21 1.34 -21.64 -2.61
C LYS A 21 0.02 -21.09 -2.06
N LEU A 22 0.07 -20.18 -1.10
CA LEU A 22 -1.10 -19.63 -0.41
C LEU A 22 -1.61 -18.35 -1.07
N ILE A 23 -0.69 -17.50 -1.52
CA ILE A 23 -0.95 -16.24 -2.22
C ILE A 23 -0.11 -16.12 -3.51
N PRO A 24 -0.27 -17.04 -4.47
CA PRO A 24 0.51 -17.03 -5.71
C PRO A 24 0.42 -15.69 -6.44
N GLU A 25 -0.73 -15.02 -6.38
CA GLU A 25 -0.97 -13.74 -7.05
C GLU A 25 0.02 -12.65 -6.62
N PHE A 26 0.46 -12.66 -5.35
CA PHE A 26 1.46 -11.72 -4.85
C PHE A 26 2.85 -12.04 -5.43
N TYR A 27 3.23 -13.32 -5.47
CA TYR A 27 4.55 -13.72 -5.97
C TYR A 27 4.67 -13.65 -7.50
N GLU A 28 3.55 -13.70 -8.22
CA GLU A 28 3.47 -13.44 -9.67
C GLU A 28 3.82 -11.99 -10.04
N LEU A 29 3.76 -11.06 -9.08
CA LEU A 29 4.18 -9.66 -9.28
C LEU A 29 5.68 -9.52 -9.58
N LYS A 30 6.49 -10.58 -9.38
CA LYS A 30 7.89 -10.63 -9.84
C LYS A 30 8.03 -10.48 -11.35
N GLU A 31 6.99 -10.85 -12.11
CA GLU A 31 6.96 -10.80 -13.57
C GLU A 31 6.57 -9.41 -14.10
N ILE A 32 6.09 -8.53 -13.21
CA ILE A 32 5.67 -7.18 -13.52
C ILE A 32 6.83 -6.26 -13.16
N VAL A 33 7.56 -5.81 -14.18
CA VAL A 33 8.75 -4.98 -14.04
C VAL A 33 8.42 -3.58 -14.54
N GLU A 34 8.41 -2.62 -13.63
CA GLU A 34 8.07 -1.24 -13.92
C GLU A 34 9.31 -0.42 -14.29
N ASN A 35 9.13 0.44 -15.30
CA ASN A 35 10.09 1.47 -15.69
C ASN A 35 9.34 2.78 -15.96
N ASN A 36 9.37 3.67 -14.97
CA ASN A 36 8.70 4.96 -14.91
C ASN A 36 9.43 5.89 -13.90
N PRO A 37 8.99 7.13 -13.63
CA PRO A 37 9.70 8.01 -12.68
C PRO A 37 9.91 7.43 -11.27
N TRP A 38 9.07 6.48 -10.84
CA TRP A 38 9.08 5.86 -9.52
C TRP A 38 9.95 4.58 -9.47
N HIS A 39 10.10 3.90 -10.62
CA HIS A 39 10.79 2.62 -10.74
C HIS A 39 11.69 2.58 -11.97
N ASN A 40 12.92 2.11 -11.83
CA ASN A 40 13.90 1.92 -12.88
C ASN A 40 14.17 0.42 -13.01
N ASN A 41 13.37 -0.24 -13.84
CA ASN A 41 13.41 -1.69 -14.07
C ASN A 41 13.29 -2.51 -12.78
N ASP A 42 12.42 -2.08 -11.87
CA ASP A 42 12.17 -2.79 -10.61
C ASP A 42 10.88 -3.62 -10.69
N SER A 43 10.88 -4.81 -10.07
CA SER A 43 9.68 -5.64 -10.05
C SER A 43 8.71 -5.15 -8.97
N VAL A 44 7.41 -5.24 -9.25
CA VAL A 44 6.37 -4.90 -8.28
C VAL A 44 6.51 -5.72 -6.99
N LEU A 45 6.95 -6.97 -7.09
CA LEU A 45 7.26 -7.80 -5.90
C LEU A 45 8.39 -7.19 -5.04
N ASN A 46 9.50 -6.81 -5.65
CA ASN A 46 10.63 -6.21 -4.93
C ASN A 46 10.23 -4.88 -4.29
N HIS A 47 9.55 -4.03 -5.05
CA HIS A 47 9.03 -2.76 -4.56
C HIS A 47 8.11 -2.97 -3.35
N THR A 48 7.15 -3.92 -3.43
CA THR A 48 6.25 -4.21 -2.32
C THR A 48 7.00 -4.69 -1.07
N ILE A 49 8.05 -5.52 -1.23
CA ILE A 49 8.88 -5.96 -0.09
C ILE A 49 9.66 -4.78 0.51
N SER A 50 10.17 -3.86 -0.31
CA SER A 50 10.85 -2.64 0.16
C SER A 50 9.88 -1.73 0.92
N LEU A 51 8.67 -1.52 0.38
CA LEU A 51 7.58 -0.78 1.04
C LEU A 51 7.25 -1.38 2.40
N LEU A 52 7.11 -2.71 2.51
CA LEU A 52 6.80 -3.36 3.79
C LEU A 52 7.87 -3.09 4.86
N LYS A 53 9.16 -3.05 4.47
CA LYS A 53 10.26 -2.69 5.39
C LYS A 53 10.13 -1.24 5.86
N GLU A 54 9.89 -0.33 4.93
CA GLU A 54 9.70 1.09 5.25
C GLU A 54 8.46 1.32 6.14
N LEU A 55 7.39 0.56 5.92
CA LEU A 55 6.19 0.59 6.76
C LEU A 55 6.48 0.11 8.19
N GLU A 56 7.20 -1.01 8.36
CA GLU A 56 7.59 -1.47 9.70
C GLU A 56 8.47 -0.43 10.43
N GLU A 57 9.43 0.18 9.73
CA GLU A 57 10.28 1.21 10.32
C GLU A 57 9.50 2.49 10.64
N LEU A 58 8.54 2.87 9.80
CA LEU A 58 7.65 4.00 10.05
C LEU A 58 6.80 3.79 11.31
N ILE A 59 6.24 2.59 11.50
CA ILE A 59 5.38 2.25 12.64
C ILE A 59 6.19 2.13 13.95
N LYS A 60 7.45 1.71 13.88
CA LYS A 60 8.35 1.63 15.05
C LYS A 60 8.75 3.00 15.61
N LYS A 61 8.64 4.08 14.83
CA LYS A 61 9.02 5.43 15.29
C LYS A 61 8.17 5.85 16.50
N PRO A 62 8.76 6.52 17.51
CA PRO A 62 8.01 6.96 18.69
C PRO A 62 6.92 7.97 18.30
N ASN A 63 5.67 7.52 18.29
CA ASN A 63 4.49 8.38 18.21
C ASN A 63 3.32 7.69 18.92
N ASP A 64 3.11 8.06 20.19
CA ASP A 64 2.12 7.41 21.06
C ASP A 64 0.70 7.47 20.47
N LYS A 65 0.33 8.55 19.78
CA LYS A 65 -1.00 8.69 19.18
C LYS A 65 -1.20 7.72 18.02
N ILE A 66 -0.22 7.60 17.12
CA ILE A 66 -0.27 6.67 15.98
C ILE A 66 -0.27 5.23 16.50
N LYS A 67 0.59 4.91 17.47
CA LYS A 67 0.66 3.58 18.07
C LYS A 67 -0.67 3.17 18.71
N VAL A 68 -1.23 4.02 19.58
CA VAL A 68 -2.54 3.78 20.21
C VAL A 68 -3.64 3.62 19.17
N TYR A 69 -3.56 4.33 18.03
CA TYR A 69 -4.52 4.17 16.94
C TYR A 69 -4.37 2.81 16.24
N LEU A 70 -3.14 2.43 15.89
CA LEU A 70 -2.84 1.19 15.16
C LEU A 70 -3.08 -0.08 16.00
N ASP A 71 -2.97 0.01 17.33
CA ASP A 71 -3.27 -1.07 18.27
C ASP A 71 -4.78 -1.39 18.35
N LYS A 72 -5.66 -0.47 17.92
CA LYS A 72 -7.11 -0.70 17.94
C LYS A 72 -7.48 -1.82 17.00
N LYS A 73 -8.41 -2.67 17.43
CA LYS A 73 -8.97 -3.73 16.61
C LYS A 73 -10.12 -3.23 15.74
N ILE A 74 -10.16 -3.66 14.49
CA ILE A 74 -11.34 -3.49 13.63
C ILE A 74 -12.41 -4.53 14.02
N ASN A 75 -11.97 -5.76 14.24
CA ASN A 75 -12.73 -6.85 14.85
C ASN A 75 -11.79 -7.77 15.64
N THR A 76 -11.16 -8.74 14.97
CA THR A 76 -10.25 -9.71 15.59
C THR A 76 -8.82 -9.17 15.64
N HIS A 77 -8.39 -8.53 14.55
CA HIS A 77 -7.05 -8.05 14.27
C HIS A 77 -6.93 -6.54 14.50
N SER A 78 -5.72 -6.12 14.86
CA SER A 78 -5.35 -4.71 14.99
C SER A 78 -5.32 -4.04 13.62
N ARG A 79 -5.50 -2.72 13.61
CA ARG A 79 -5.33 -1.88 12.43
C ARG A 79 -3.93 -2.04 11.83
N GLU A 80 -2.90 -2.14 12.66
CA GLU A 80 -1.52 -2.40 12.22
C GLU A 80 -1.42 -3.65 11.33
N LYS A 81 -1.99 -4.77 11.78
CA LYS A 81 -1.92 -6.03 11.03
C LYS A 81 -2.71 -5.98 9.73
N LEU A 82 -3.85 -5.29 9.73
CA LEU A 82 -4.65 -5.10 8.52
C LEU A 82 -4.01 -4.12 7.55
N LEU A 83 -3.31 -3.09 8.04
CA LEU A 83 -2.50 -2.18 7.24
C LEU A 83 -1.33 -2.91 6.58
N PHE A 84 -0.62 -3.76 7.34
CA PHE A 84 0.44 -4.61 6.77
C PHE A 84 -0.08 -5.52 5.66
N LEU A 85 -1.24 -6.15 5.86
CA LEU A 85 -1.87 -6.98 4.82
C LEU A 85 -2.30 -6.14 3.60
N ALA A 86 -2.85 -4.95 3.82
CA ALA A 86 -3.22 -4.05 2.73
C ALA A 86 -1.98 -3.61 1.94
N ALA A 87 -0.87 -3.30 2.61
CA ALA A 87 0.40 -2.95 2.00
C ALA A 87 0.99 -4.09 1.16
N LEU A 88 0.94 -5.33 1.68
CA LEU A 88 1.36 -6.54 0.95
C LEU A 88 0.59 -6.73 -0.37
N LEU A 89 -0.65 -6.27 -0.43
CA LEU A 89 -1.57 -6.52 -1.53
C LEU A 89 -1.99 -5.25 -2.30
N HIS A 90 -1.36 -4.10 -2.02
CA HIS A 90 -1.84 -2.80 -2.54
C HIS A 90 -1.80 -2.75 -4.07
N ASP A 91 -0.73 -3.29 -4.65
CA ASP A 91 -0.45 -3.32 -6.08
C ASP A 91 -0.88 -4.60 -6.79
N ILE A 92 -1.68 -5.46 -6.13
CA ILE A 92 -2.05 -6.77 -6.67
C ILE A 92 -2.77 -6.70 -8.02
N GLY A 93 -3.40 -5.56 -8.32
CA GLY A 93 -4.09 -5.31 -9.59
C GLY A 93 -3.16 -4.92 -10.74
N LYS A 94 -1.88 -4.64 -10.50
CA LYS A 94 -0.92 -4.30 -11.56
C LYS A 94 -0.74 -5.44 -12.55
N LYS A 95 -0.88 -6.70 -12.12
CA LYS A 95 -0.79 -7.88 -13.00
C LYS A 95 -1.79 -7.81 -14.17
N GLU A 96 -3.00 -7.33 -13.92
CA GLU A 96 -4.05 -7.24 -14.94
C GLU A 96 -4.04 -5.94 -15.74
N THR A 97 -3.43 -4.87 -15.22
CA THR A 97 -3.45 -3.54 -15.86
C THR A 97 -2.12 -3.13 -16.47
N TYR A 98 -1.07 -3.91 -16.26
CA TYR A 98 0.26 -3.64 -16.77
C TYR A 98 0.29 -3.53 -18.30
N LYS A 99 0.85 -2.43 -18.78
CA LYS A 99 1.16 -2.20 -20.17
C LYS A 99 2.58 -1.67 -20.29
N LYS A 100 3.25 -2.06 -21.38
CA LYS A 100 4.59 -1.59 -21.73
C LYS A 100 4.58 -1.02 -23.13
N GLU A 101 4.95 0.24 -23.24
CA GLU A 101 5.17 0.93 -24.51
C GLU A 101 6.63 1.35 -24.61
N LYS A 102 7.38 0.72 -25.52
CA LYS A 102 8.84 0.84 -25.59
C LYS A 102 9.46 0.50 -24.22
N ASP A 103 10.11 1.47 -23.58
CA ASP A 103 10.73 1.31 -22.27
C ASP A 103 9.88 1.88 -21.13
N ILE A 104 8.72 2.48 -21.40
CA ILE A 104 7.85 3.05 -20.36
C ILE A 104 6.74 2.07 -20.02
N THR A 105 6.45 1.93 -18.73
CA THR A 105 5.38 1.05 -18.24
C THR A 105 4.30 1.83 -17.50
N GLU A 106 3.06 1.40 -17.64
CA GLU A 106 1.91 1.96 -16.93
C GLU A 106 1.01 0.85 -16.36
N CYS A 107 0.33 1.16 -15.25
CA CYS A 107 -0.63 0.27 -14.59
C CYS A 107 -1.92 1.03 -14.26
N LEU A 108 -2.58 1.62 -15.25
CA LEU A 108 -3.75 2.48 -15.01
C LEU A 108 -4.90 1.69 -14.35
N ARG A 109 -5.53 2.27 -13.33
CA ARG A 109 -6.69 1.70 -12.57
C ARG A 109 -6.37 0.42 -11.79
N HIS A 110 -5.10 0.13 -11.50
CA HIS A 110 -4.71 -1.05 -10.73
C HIS A 110 -5.33 -1.09 -9.33
N GLU A 111 -5.65 0.07 -8.75
CA GLU A 111 -6.30 0.20 -7.45
C GLU A 111 -7.72 -0.38 -7.47
N GLU A 112 -8.51 -0.05 -8.50
CA GLU A 112 -9.86 -0.57 -8.67
C GLU A 112 -9.85 -2.07 -8.96
N VAL A 113 -8.97 -2.50 -9.87
CA VAL A 113 -8.82 -3.92 -10.24
C VAL A 113 -8.34 -4.74 -9.05
N GLY A 114 -7.34 -4.25 -8.31
CA GLY A 114 -6.83 -4.88 -7.10
C GLY A 114 -7.93 -5.02 -6.05
N ALA A 115 -8.71 -3.97 -5.81
CA ALA A 115 -9.82 -4.00 -4.87
C ALA A 115 -10.93 -5.00 -5.26
N ILE A 116 -11.17 -5.22 -6.56
CA ILE A 116 -12.09 -6.26 -7.05
C ILE A 116 -11.49 -7.64 -6.83
N LYS A 117 -10.23 -7.84 -7.21
CA LYS A 117 -9.48 -9.10 -7.06
C LYS A 117 -9.45 -9.54 -5.58
N LEU A 118 -9.30 -8.60 -4.66
CA LEU A 118 -9.27 -8.90 -3.23
C LEU A 118 -10.56 -9.53 -2.67
N LYS A 119 -11.71 -9.36 -3.32
CA LYS A 119 -12.96 -10.01 -2.92
C LYS A 119 -12.88 -11.54 -2.99
N THR A 120 -12.03 -12.10 -3.86
CA THR A 120 -11.83 -13.56 -3.96
C THR A 120 -10.59 -14.03 -3.20
N ILE A 121 -9.60 -13.15 -3.00
CA ILE A 121 -8.34 -13.46 -2.30
C ILE A 121 -8.55 -13.49 -0.78
N LEU A 122 -9.14 -12.44 -0.20
CA LEU A 122 -9.24 -12.26 1.25
C LEU A 122 -10.08 -13.32 2.00
N PRO A 123 -11.09 -13.99 1.39
CA PRO A 123 -11.77 -15.13 2.01
C PRO A 123 -10.85 -16.31 2.38
N ARG A 124 -9.65 -16.40 1.79
CA ARG A 124 -8.64 -17.42 2.14
C ARG A 124 -8.00 -17.17 3.51
N PHE A 125 -8.07 -15.93 4.02
CA PHE A 125 -7.44 -15.51 5.27
C PHE A 125 -8.40 -15.63 6.46
N ASP A 126 -7.85 -15.60 7.67
CA ASP A 126 -8.59 -15.63 8.95
C ASP A 126 -9.27 -14.29 9.27
N LEU A 127 -9.86 -13.63 8.28
CA LEU A 127 -10.51 -12.32 8.40
C LEU A 127 -12.03 -12.44 8.49
N SER A 128 -12.63 -11.62 9.35
CA SER A 128 -14.06 -11.31 9.32
C SER A 128 -14.41 -10.41 8.13
N GLU A 129 -15.68 -10.38 7.71
CA GLU A 129 -16.12 -9.55 6.58
C GLU A 129 -15.74 -8.07 6.75
N LYS A 130 -15.92 -7.52 7.95
CA LYS A 130 -15.55 -6.13 8.27
C LYS A 130 -14.06 -5.85 8.07
N GLU A 131 -13.20 -6.80 8.39
CA GLU A 131 -11.75 -6.66 8.19
C GLU A 131 -11.37 -6.77 6.71
N ARG A 132 -12.07 -7.63 5.95
CA ARG A 132 -11.88 -7.71 4.49
C ARG A 132 -12.28 -6.42 3.81
N GLU A 133 -13.44 -5.87 4.17
CA GLU A 133 -13.91 -4.58 3.66
C GLU A 133 -12.92 -3.45 3.98
N PHE A 134 -12.37 -3.45 5.19
CA PHE A 134 -11.35 -2.49 5.62
C PHE A 134 -10.08 -2.57 4.75
N VAL A 135 -9.53 -3.77 4.55
CA VAL A 135 -8.35 -3.99 3.67
C VAL A 135 -8.64 -3.59 2.23
N ILE A 136 -9.78 -4.01 1.67
CA ILE A 136 -10.22 -3.65 0.30
C ILE A 136 -10.34 -2.13 0.16
N LYS A 137 -10.84 -1.44 1.19
CA LYS A 137 -11.00 0.02 1.16
C LYS A 137 -9.65 0.73 1.17
N ILE A 138 -8.66 0.24 1.92
CA ILE A 138 -7.29 0.78 1.88
C ILE A 138 -6.70 0.58 0.50
N VAL A 139 -6.73 -0.65 -0.03
CA VAL A 139 -6.17 -0.96 -1.36
C VAL A 139 -6.85 -0.17 -2.47
N ARG A 140 -8.18 0.04 -2.43
CA ARG A 140 -8.87 0.87 -3.43
C ARG A 140 -8.38 2.32 -3.44
N ASN A 141 -7.94 2.86 -2.31
CA ASN A 141 -7.64 4.28 -2.14
C ASN A 141 -6.14 4.57 -1.95
N HIS A 142 -5.26 3.57 -2.07
CA HIS A 142 -3.84 3.75 -1.75
C HIS A 142 -3.15 4.78 -2.66
N GLY A 143 -3.60 4.92 -3.91
CA GLY A 143 -3.12 5.92 -4.87
C GLY A 143 -3.53 7.37 -4.56
N PHE A 144 -4.42 7.63 -3.59
CA PHE A 144 -5.05 8.94 -3.40
C PHE A 144 -4.05 10.10 -3.26
N PHE A 145 -3.07 9.99 -2.36
CA PHE A 145 -2.10 11.06 -2.19
C PHE A 145 -1.16 11.19 -3.39
N HIS A 146 -0.87 10.09 -4.08
CA HIS A 146 -0.05 10.13 -5.29
C HIS A 146 -0.76 10.91 -6.40
N GLU A 147 -2.07 10.69 -6.56
CA GLU A 147 -2.92 11.36 -7.53
C GLU A 147 -3.05 12.86 -7.26
N ILE A 148 -3.46 13.28 -6.05
CA ILE A 148 -3.71 14.71 -5.79
C ILE A 148 -2.43 15.54 -5.86
N LEU A 149 -1.28 14.96 -5.53
CA LEU A 149 0.02 15.64 -5.56
C LEU A 149 0.61 15.74 -6.96
N ASN A 150 0.06 15.02 -7.96
CA ASN A 150 0.37 15.27 -9.37
C ASN A 150 -0.22 16.59 -9.88
N TYR A 151 -1.20 17.17 -9.17
CA TYR A 151 -1.94 18.37 -9.58
C TYR A 151 -1.96 19.40 -8.42
N PRO A 152 -0.78 19.95 -8.01
CA PRO A 152 -0.66 20.85 -6.88
C PRO A 152 -1.48 22.14 -7.02
N GLU A 153 -1.80 22.55 -8.26
CA GLU A 153 -2.69 23.67 -8.57
C GLU A 153 -4.15 23.43 -8.18
N GLU A 154 -4.55 22.17 -7.98
CA GLU A 154 -5.94 21.79 -7.64
C GLU A 154 -6.20 21.70 -6.12
N ASN A 155 -5.44 22.44 -5.32
CA ASN A 155 -5.59 22.56 -3.85
C ASN A 155 -5.62 21.18 -3.13
N PRO A 156 -4.46 20.48 -3.04
CA PRO A 156 -4.33 19.20 -2.37
C PRO A 156 -4.82 19.20 -0.92
N GLU A 157 -4.69 20.31 -0.19
CA GLU A 157 -5.19 20.45 1.18
C GLU A 157 -6.72 20.29 1.25
N LYS A 158 -7.45 20.98 0.36
CA LYS A 158 -8.91 20.86 0.29
C LYS A 158 -9.32 19.42 -0.05
N LYS A 159 -8.68 18.80 -1.04
CA LYS A 159 -8.95 17.40 -1.41
C LYS A 159 -8.66 16.43 -0.25
N THR A 160 -7.61 16.71 0.52
CA THR A 160 -7.26 15.93 1.72
C THR A 160 -8.37 15.98 2.77
N GLU A 161 -8.91 17.18 3.06
CA GLU A 161 -10.01 17.33 4.01
C GLU A 161 -11.31 16.67 3.52
N GLU A 162 -11.61 16.76 2.22
CA GLU A 162 -12.75 16.07 1.62
C GLU A 162 -12.61 14.54 1.71
N PHE A 163 -11.41 14.01 1.46
CA PHE A 163 -11.11 12.59 1.59
C PHE A 163 -11.23 12.14 3.05
N LYS A 164 -10.67 12.91 4.00
CA LYS A 164 -10.81 12.66 5.44
C LYS A 164 -12.27 12.65 5.89
N GLY A 165 -13.11 13.54 5.35
CA GLY A 165 -14.54 13.57 5.62
C GLY A 165 -15.28 12.34 5.10
N ARG A 166 -14.91 11.83 3.91
CA ARG A 166 -15.52 10.62 3.31
C ARG A 166 -14.98 9.31 3.90
N HIS A 167 -13.71 9.29 4.30
CA HIS A 167 -12.98 8.09 4.71
C HIS A 167 -12.20 8.28 6.02
N PRO A 168 -12.83 8.80 7.10
CA PRO A 168 -12.13 9.07 8.36
C PRO A 168 -11.60 7.79 9.02
N ASP A 169 -12.19 6.64 8.68
CA ASP A 169 -11.86 5.33 9.21
C ASP A 169 -10.56 4.74 8.64
N ILE A 170 -10.09 5.17 7.48
CA ILE A 170 -8.83 4.69 6.86
C ILE A 170 -7.82 5.82 6.62
N PHE A 171 -8.14 7.04 7.05
CA PHE A 171 -7.35 8.23 6.70
C PHE A 171 -5.88 8.11 7.13
N LEU A 172 -5.63 7.63 8.35
CA LEU A 172 -4.26 7.46 8.84
C LEU A 172 -3.53 6.34 8.09
N GLU A 173 -4.21 5.22 7.80
CA GLU A 173 -3.65 4.13 7.01
C GLU A 173 -3.19 4.58 5.63
N ILE A 174 -3.97 5.41 4.94
CA ILE A 174 -3.62 5.92 3.61
C ILE A 174 -2.40 6.83 3.68
N ILE A 175 -2.28 7.68 4.69
CA ILE A 175 -1.07 8.52 4.87
C ILE A 175 0.17 7.63 5.11
N LEU A 176 0.08 6.69 6.04
CA LEU A 176 1.21 5.81 6.38
C LEU A 176 1.63 4.94 5.20
N LEU A 177 0.66 4.39 4.46
CA LEU A 177 0.91 3.60 3.27
C LEU A 177 1.57 4.45 2.17
N SER A 178 1.08 5.66 1.89
CA SER A 178 1.69 6.54 0.90
C SER A 178 3.12 6.96 1.27
N ILE A 179 3.42 7.19 2.56
CA ILE A 179 4.80 7.46 3.00
C ILE A 179 5.68 6.23 2.76
N ALA A 180 5.24 5.05 3.19
CA ALA A 180 6.00 3.82 3.03
C ALA A 180 6.22 3.47 1.56
N ASP A 181 5.22 3.70 0.71
CA ASP A 181 5.26 3.47 -0.74
C ASP A 181 6.32 4.34 -1.42
N MET A 182 6.32 5.65 -1.14
CA MET A 182 7.34 6.55 -1.66
C MET A 182 8.75 6.18 -1.19
N CYS A 183 8.91 5.84 0.10
CA CYS A 183 10.20 5.43 0.66
C CYS A 183 10.68 4.09 0.07
N GLY A 184 9.76 3.17 -0.23
CA GLY A 184 10.04 1.87 -0.84
C GLY A 184 10.23 1.92 -2.37
N SER A 185 9.96 3.06 -2.99
CA SER A 185 10.20 3.33 -4.42
C SER A 185 11.61 3.88 -4.67
N GLN A 186 11.95 4.11 -5.93
CA GLN A 186 13.20 4.78 -6.33
C GLN A 186 13.01 6.28 -6.57
N LEU A 187 11.84 6.86 -6.26
CA LEU A 187 11.55 8.28 -6.50
C LEU A 187 12.59 9.19 -5.83
N LYS A 188 13.03 8.88 -4.60
CA LYS A 188 14.05 9.66 -3.89
C LYS A 188 15.34 9.81 -4.67
N LEU A 189 15.72 8.80 -5.45
CA LEU A 189 16.91 8.81 -6.30
C LEU A 189 16.65 9.45 -7.65
N ASN A 190 15.51 9.11 -8.28
CA ASN A 190 15.16 9.54 -9.63
C ASN A 190 14.73 11.01 -9.70
N ASN A 191 14.00 11.48 -8.70
CA ASN A 191 13.52 12.86 -8.57
C ASN A 191 13.43 13.29 -7.09
N PRO A 192 14.57 13.70 -6.49
CA PRO A 192 14.62 14.08 -5.07
C PRO A 192 13.74 15.28 -4.70
N GLU A 193 13.55 16.22 -5.63
CA GLU A 193 12.71 17.41 -5.41
C GLU A 193 11.25 17.01 -5.20
N GLU A 194 10.73 16.19 -6.12
CA GLU A 194 9.38 15.63 -6.04
C GLU A 194 9.17 14.79 -4.78
N PHE A 195 10.15 13.93 -4.46
CA PHE A 195 10.12 13.15 -3.22
C PHE A 195 10.00 14.04 -1.98
N ASN A 196 10.83 15.09 -1.89
CA ASN A 196 10.83 16.00 -0.75
C ASN A 196 9.52 16.81 -0.67
N PHE A 197 8.99 17.27 -1.80
CA PHE A 197 7.69 17.95 -1.85
C PHE A 197 6.58 17.09 -1.25
N ARG A 198 6.44 15.84 -1.71
CA ARG A 198 5.41 14.92 -1.23
C ARG A 198 5.59 14.53 0.23
N MET A 199 6.83 14.23 0.64
CA MET A 199 7.14 13.91 2.03
C MET A 199 6.84 15.08 2.98
N ASN A 200 7.16 16.31 2.59
CA ASN A 200 6.83 17.50 3.38
C ASN A 200 5.32 17.67 3.53
N PHE A 201 4.56 17.45 2.45
CA PHE A 201 3.10 17.51 2.49
C PHE A 201 2.51 16.47 3.46
N LEU A 202 2.90 15.19 3.34
CA LEU A 202 2.35 14.12 4.19
C LEU A 202 2.77 14.26 5.66
N ASN A 203 4.03 14.63 5.93
CA ASN A 203 4.49 14.83 7.30
C ASN A 203 3.79 15.99 8.00
N LYS A 204 3.41 17.05 7.27
CA LYS A 204 2.61 18.16 7.79
C LYS A 204 1.20 17.73 8.21
N ILE A 205 0.65 16.67 7.61
CA ILE A 205 -0.65 16.09 8.01
C ILE A 205 -0.51 15.26 9.29
N LEU A 206 0.66 14.63 9.52
CA LEU A 206 0.92 13.80 10.70
C LEU A 206 1.33 14.60 11.95
N SER A 207 1.85 15.82 11.77
CA SER A 207 2.26 16.74 12.86
C SER A 207 1.07 17.35 13.58
#